data_AF-A0AAI9N4U7-F1
#
_entry.id   AF-A0AAI9N4U7-F1
#
_cell.length_a   1.000
_cell.length_b   1.000
_cell.length_c   1.000
_cell.angle_alpha   90.00
_cell.angle_beta   90.00
_cell.angle_gamma   90.00
#
_symmetry.space_group_name_H-M   'P 1'
#
loop_
_entity.id
_entity.type
_entity.pdbx_description
1 polymer ?
#
loop_
_entity_poly.entity_id
_entity_poly.type
_entity_poly.pdbx_seq_one_letter_code
_entity_poly.pdbx_strand_id
1 'polypeptide(L)'
;MLYSPHPARQPRTLPHAQRGFTIVELSVAVAIAGVLLVSAIALVQVVLRQSRANDVVSGIPRLMAQIDKIYARANNFIGLSTDVAVGFGAFDSVFDILGAPPNRIANNRFGYATNVDVATAFTGAATNTGYAVTFAGIPASSCADIVTSAAATGIRGILVQPETTVGTRSITTAGIGTMTLAAIQAVPPGGATAGGTTGGGAVVKGNLANGNLDIAAMTDPRACGTGSSTVTIGLVNWK
;
A
#
# COMPACT_ATOMS: atom_id res chain seq x y z
N MET A 1 -0.08 -104.84 2.62
CA MET A 1 0.30 -103.50 3.10
C MET A 1 -0.72 -102.52 2.54
N LEU A 2 -1.63 -102.03 3.40
CA LEU A 2 -2.71 -101.10 3.03
C LEU A 2 -2.16 -99.67 2.94
N TYR A 3 -2.43 -98.97 1.84
CA TYR A 3 -2.19 -97.53 1.70
C TYR A 3 -3.56 -96.83 1.64
N SER A 4 -3.82 -95.96 2.62
CA SER A 4 -5.06 -95.21 2.77
C SER A 4 -4.77 -93.73 2.48
N PRO A 5 -5.43 -93.07 1.51
CA PRO A 5 -5.20 -91.65 1.25
C PRO A 5 -6.10 -90.76 2.12
N HIS A 6 -5.50 -89.75 2.76
CA HIS A 6 -6.23 -88.71 3.51
C HIS A 6 -6.78 -87.61 2.58
N PRO A 7 -7.98 -87.07 2.83
CA PRO A 7 -8.53 -85.96 2.06
C PRO A 7 -7.93 -84.61 2.49
N ALA A 8 -7.33 -83.89 1.54
CA ALA A 8 -6.87 -82.52 1.72
C ALA A 8 -8.06 -81.54 1.81
N ARG A 9 -8.21 -80.83 2.94
CA ARG A 9 -9.16 -79.70 3.07
C ARG A 9 -8.58 -78.47 2.40
N GLN A 10 -9.27 -77.93 1.40
CA GLN A 10 -8.98 -76.63 0.82
C GLN A 10 -9.45 -75.50 1.75
N PRO A 11 -8.62 -74.46 2.00
CA PRO A 11 -9.04 -73.27 2.73
C PRO A 11 -9.99 -72.43 1.86
N ARG A 12 -11.13 -72.05 2.45
CA ARG A 12 -12.16 -71.23 1.80
C ARG A 12 -11.74 -69.76 1.88
N THR A 13 -11.39 -69.16 0.74
CA THR A 13 -11.10 -67.73 0.63
C THR A 13 -12.40 -66.91 0.77
N LEU A 14 -12.45 -66.02 1.77
CA LEU A 14 -13.55 -65.06 1.94
C LEU A 14 -13.45 -63.97 0.87
N PRO A 15 -14.56 -63.61 0.19
CA PRO A 15 -14.55 -62.55 -0.81
C PRO A 15 -14.33 -61.19 -0.14
N HIS A 16 -13.25 -60.50 -0.50
CA HIS A 16 -13.07 -59.08 -0.18
C HIS A 16 -14.08 -58.28 -1.00
N ALA A 17 -15.02 -57.60 -0.33
CA ALA A 17 -15.91 -56.64 -0.95
C ALA A 17 -15.09 -55.39 -1.35
N GLN A 18 -14.58 -55.36 -2.57
CA GLN A 18 -14.01 -54.14 -3.15
C GLN A 18 -15.16 -53.16 -3.42
N ARG A 19 -15.32 -52.17 -2.54
CA ARG A 19 -16.15 -50.99 -2.79
C ARG A 19 -15.42 -50.10 -3.79
N GLY A 20 -15.67 -50.29 -5.08
CA GLY A 20 -15.20 -49.39 -6.13
C GLY A 20 -15.99 -48.08 -6.09
N PHE A 21 -15.31 -46.95 -5.92
CA PHE A 21 -15.90 -45.63 -6.16
C PHE A 21 -16.33 -45.54 -7.63
N THR A 22 -17.56 -45.13 -7.87
CA THR A 22 -18.04 -44.93 -9.24
C THR A 22 -17.37 -43.69 -9.84
N ILE A 23 -17.08 -43.69 -11.15
CA ILE A 23 -16.45 -42.55 -11.86
C ILE A 23 -17.21 -41.23 -11.62
N VAL A 24 -18.53 -41.31 -11.45
CA VAL A 24 -19.39 -40.16 -11.16
C VAL A 24 -19.09 -39.55 -9.80
N GLU A 25 -18.89 -40.37 -8.77
CA GLU A 25 -18.61 -39.91 -7.40
C GLU A 25 -17.26 -39.18 -7.31
N LEU A 26 -16.26 -39.66 -8.05
CA LEU A 26 -14.97 -38.99 -8.17
C LEU A 26 -15.09 -37.67 -8.96
N SER A 27 -15.93 -37.63 -10.01
CA SER A 27 -16.15 -36.41 -10.80
C SER A 27 -16.79 -35.28 -9.98
N VAL A 28 -17.74 -35.61 -9.11
CA VAL A 28 -18.38 -34.64 -8.20
C VAL A 28 -17.38 -34.16 -7.15
N ALA A 29 -16.56 -35.05 -6.60
CA ALA A 29 -15.51 -34.68 -5.63
C ALA A 29 -14.49 -33.70 -6.24
N VAL A 30 -14.06 -33.93 -7.49
CA VAL A 30 -13.14 -33.02 -8.19
C VAL A 30 -13.81 -31.68 -8.51
N ALA A 31 -15.09 -31.67 -8.87
CA ALA A 31 -15.82 -30.43 -9.12
C ALA A 31 -15.91 -29.56 -7.84
N ILE A 32 -16.25 -30.17 -6.70
CA ILE A 32 -16.29 -29.47 -5.40
C ILE A 32 -14.89 -28.98 -5.02
N ALA A 33 -13.87 -29.84 -5.14
CA ALA A 33 -12.49 -29.46 -4.85
C ALA A 33 -12.02 -28.28 -5.74
N GLY A 34 -12.41 -28.27 -7.01
CA GLY A 34 -12.11 -27.17 -7.94
C GLY A 34 -12.72 -25.85 -7.49
N VAL A 35 -13.99 -25.84 -7.09
CA VAL A 35 -14.67 -24.63 -6.59
C VAL A 35 -14.03 -24.13 -5.29
N LEU A 36 -13.66 -25.03 -4.37
CA LEU A 36 -12.98 -24.68 -3.13
C LEU A 36 -11.57 -24.09 -3.36
N LEU A 37 -10.85 -24.58 -4.36
CA LEU A 37 -9.51 -24.10 -4.67
C LEU A 37 -9.55 -22.68 -5.27
N VAL A 38 -10.49 -22.43 -6.19
CA VAL A 38 -10.67 -21.09 -6.78
C VAL A 38 -11.08 -20.06 -5.72
N SER A 39 -12.00 -20.41 -4.81
CA SER A 39 -12.41 -19.51 -3.73
C SER A 39 -11.28 -19.20 -2.74
N ALA A 40 -10.43 -20.19 -2.43
CA ALA A 40 -9.26 -20.00 -1.58
C ALA A 40 -8.23 -19.03 -2.18
N ILE A 41 -7.96 -19.10 -3.49
CA ILE A 41 -6.97 -18.21 -4.15
C ILE A 41 -7.38 -16.74 -4.06
N ALA A 42 -8.66 -16.44 -4.29
CA ALA A 42 -9.17 -15.06 -4.22
C ALA A 42 -8.97 -14.46 -2.81
N LEU A 43 -9.23 -15.25 -1.76
CA LEU A 43 -9.05 -14.85 -0.38
C LEU A 43 -7.57 -14.58 -0.04
N VAL A 44 -6.65 -15.43 -0.51
CA VAL A 44 -5.20 -15.25 -0.26
C VAL A 44 -4.71 -13.91 -0.83
N GLN A 45 -5.16 -13.52 -2.03
CA GLN A 45 -4.75 -12.25 -2.63
C GLN A 45 -5.24 -11.04 -1.83
N VAL A 46 -6.45 -11.11 -1.26
CA VAL A 46 -6.98 -10.06 -0.38
C VAL A 46 -6.16 -9.97 0.90
N VAL A 47 -5.88 -11.10 1.54
CA VAL A 47 -5.07 -11.13 2.79
C VAL A 47 -3.66 -10.59 2.56
N LEU A 48 -3.01 -10.97 1.45
CA LEU A 48 -1.68 -10.46 1.11
C LEU A 48 -1.70 -8.95 0.87
N ARG A 49 -2.72 -8.43 0.17
CA ARG A 49 -2.89 -6.97 -0.03
C ARG A 49 -3.12 -6.25 1.29
N GLN A 50 -3.96 -6.79 2.16
CA GLN A 50 -4.20 -6.22 3.48
C GLN A 50 -2.93 -6.22 4.34
N SER A 51 -2.17 -7.31 4.34
CA SER A 51 -0.90 -7.40 5.03
C SER A 51 0.07 -6.33 4.53
N ARG A 52 0.18 -6.13 3.22
CA ARG A 52 1.04 -5.09 2.62
C ARG A 52 0.58 -3.69 3.00
N ALA A 53 -0.73 -3.43 3.02
CA ALA A 53 -1.29 -2.15 3.44
C ALA A 53 -0.98 -1.87 4.93
N ASN A 54 -1.19 -2.87 5.81
CA ASN A 54 -0.89 -2.78 7.24
C ASN A 54 0.61 -2.53 7.48
N ASP A 55 1.48 -3.22 6.75
CA ASP A 55 2.92 -3.01 6.77
C ASP A 55 3.24 -1.54 6.45
N VAL A 56 2.77 -1.02 5.30
CA VAL A 56 2.98 0.39 4.90
C VAL A 56 2.49 1.35 5.97
N VAL A 57 1.28 1.15 6.49
CA VAL A 57 0.70 1.99 7.55
C VAL A 57 1.55 1.99 8.82
N SER A 58 2.09 0.83 9.22
CA SER A 58 2.93 0.73 10.43
C SER A 58 4.24 1.50 10.32
N GLY A 59 4.78 1.66 9.10
CA GLY A 59 6.02 2.39 8.84
C GLY A 59 5.85 3.91 8.78
N ILE A 60 4.66 4.42 8.44
CA ILE A 60 4.40 5.84 8.21
C ILE A 60 4.74 6.73 9.43
N PRO A 61 4.25 6.46 10.65
CA PRO A 61 4.49 7.35 11.79
C PRO A 61 5.97 7.48 12.12
N ARG A 62 6.71 6.36 12.03
CA ARG A 62 8.15 6.33 12.29
C ARG A 62 8.91 7.10 11.23
N LEU A 63 8.60 6.90 9.95
CA LEU A 63 9.23 7.60 8.84
C LEU A 63 9.08 9.12 8.98
N MET A 64 7.86 9.59 9.21
CA MET A 64 7.59 11.03 9.33
C MET A 64 8.25 11.61 10.59
N ALA A 65 8.10 10.96 11.75
CA ALA A 65 8.68 11.44 13.00
C ALA A 65 10.22 11.45 12.97
N GLN A 66 10.86 10.49 12.29
CA GLN A 66 12.31 10.47 12.18
C GLN A 66 12.82 11.61 11.28
N ILE A 67 12.13 11.92 10.16
CA ILE A 67 12.45 13.10 9.34
C ILE A 67 12.31 14.38 10.18
N ASP A 68 11.20 14.55 10.89
CA ASP A 68 10.98 15.70 11.76
C ASP A 68 12.04 15.82 12.84
N LYS A 69 12.44 14.70 13.45
CA LYS A 69 13.50 14.64 14.48
C LYS A 69 14.86 15.08 13.95
N ILE A 70 15.26 14.61 12.77
CA ILE A 70 16.55 14.98 12.15
C ILE A 70 16.59 16.49 11.88
N TYR A 71 15.46 17.06 11.44
CA TYR A 71 15.35 18.47 11.09
C TYR A 71 14.77 19.34 12.22
N ALA A 72 14.65 18.83 13.44
CA ALA A 72 13.99 19.53 14.55
C ALA A 72 14.71 20.83 14.94
N ARG A 73 16.04 20.89 14.76
CA ARG A 73 16.86 22.07 15.03
C ARG A 73 17.11 22.95 13.80
N ALA A 74 16.69 22.50 12.63
CA ALA A 74 16.84 23.26 11.38
C ALA A 74 15.58 24.12 11.16
N ASN A 75 15.73 25.33 10.62
CA ASN A 75 14.58 26.18 10.30
C ASN A 75 13.83 25.75 9.03
N ASN A 76 14.41 24.84 8.24
CA ASN A 76 13.85 24.33 6.99
C ASN A 76 14.32 22.88 6.76
N PHE A 77 13.93 22.29 5.64
CA PHE A 77 14.28 20.93 5.20
C PHE A 77 15.28 20.93 4.04
N ILE A 78 16.15 21.95 3.94
CA ILE A 78 17.14 22.02 2.85
C ILE A 78 18.04 20.78 2.86
N GLY A 79 18.29 20.21 1.67
CA GLY A 79 19.10 19.00 1.52
C GLY A 79 18.38 17.70 1.87
N LEU A 80 17.11 17.74 2.31
CA LEU A 80 16.32 16.52 2.46
C LEU A 80 16.05 15.90 1.09
N SER A 81 16.34 14.62 0.98
CA SER A 81 16.06 13.77 -0.17
C SER A 81 15.82 12.35 0.31
N THR A 82 15.35 11.48 -0.59
CA THR A 82 15.17 10.05 -0.28
C THR A 82 16.48 9.41 0.20
N ASP A 83 17.60 9.67 -0.48
CA ASP A 83 18.91 9.11 -0.08
C ASP A 83 19.33 9.59 1.30
N VAL A 84 19.15 10.88 1.59
CA VAL A 84 19.48 11.46 2.90
C VAL A 84 18.60 10.88 4.00
N ALA A 85 17.29 10.74 3.76
CA ALA A 85 16.37 10.12 4.70
C ALA A 85 16.72 8.65 4.98
N VAL A 86 17.12 7.88 3.96
CA VAL A 86 17.64 6.52 4.12
C VAL A 86 18.95 6.53 4.93
N GLY A 87 19.85 7.47 4.64
CA GLY A 87 21.13 7.62 5.35
C GLY A 87 20.99 7.85 6.86
N PHE A 88 19.94 8.55 7.27
CA PHE A 88 19.63 8.79 8.69
C PHE A 88 18.68 7.75 9.31
N GLY A 89 18.38 6.66 8.60
CA GLY A 89 17.55 5.57 9.12
C GLY A 89 16.08 5.94 9.29
N ALA A 90 15.54 6.84 8.47
CA ALA A 90 14.11 7.17 8.49
C ALA A 90 13.22 6.02 7.98
N PHE A 91 13.76 5.17 7.10
CA PHE A 91 13.09 3.98 6.61
C PHE A 91 13.40 2.77 7.49
N ASP A 92 12.36 2.07 7.94
CA ASP A 92 12.48 0.80 8.69
C ASP A 92 12.50 -0.41 7.74
N SER A 93 12.68 -1.60 8.29
CA SER A 93 12.63 -2.92 7.66
C SER A 93 11.38 -3.22 6.81
N VAL A 94 10.32 -2.43 6.96
CA VAL A 94 9.12 -2.51 6.12
C VAL A 94 9.40 -2.08 4.67
N PHE A 95 10.40 -1.21 4.49
CA PHE A 95 10.82 -0.73 3.19
C PHE A 95 12.02 -1.53 2.68
N ASP A 96 12.00 -1.86 1.39
CA ASP A 96 13.13 -2.49 0.73
C ASP A 96 14.05 -1.41 0.19
N ILE A 97 15.27 -1.34 0.74
CA ILE A 97 16.27 -0.33 0.37
C ILE A 97 17.20 -0.91 -0.68
N LEU A 98 17.17 -0.31 -1.86
CA LEU A 98 17.95 -0.74 -3.03
C LEU A 98 19.00 0.30 -3.41
N GLY A 99 20.07 -0.16 -4.05
CA GLY A 99 21.15 0.69 -4.55
C GLY A 99 22.15 1.11 -3.48
N ALA A 100 23.07 1.98 -3.88
CA ALA A 100 24.13 2.53 -3.03
C ALA A 100 24.05 4.07 -3.01
N PRO A 101 24.57 4.74 -1.97
CA PRO A 101 24.66 6.19 -1.95
C PRO A 101 25.40 6.71 -3.20
N PRO A 102 24.98 7.85 -3.79
CA PRO A 102 23.92 8.77 -3.35
C PRO A 102 22.54 8.49 -3.98
N ASN A 103 22.32 7.31 -4.56
CA ASN A 103 21.13 7.00 -5.37
C ASN A 103 20.29 5.88 -4.76
N ARG A 104 20.19 5.83 -3.42
CA ARG A 104 19.37 4.81 -2.76
C ARG A 104 17.88 5.03 -3.05
N ILE A 105 17.19 3.92 -3.26
CA ILE A 105 15.75 3.86 -3.49
C ILE A 105 15.12 3.14 -2.30
N ALA A 106 13.99 3.64 -1.82
CA ALA A 106 13.18 2.95 -0.83
C ALA A 106 11.91 2.45 -1.50
N ASN A 107 11.67 1.14 -1.53
CA ASN A 107 10.43 0.57 -2.04
C ASN A 107 9.47 0.23 -0.90
N ASN A 108 8.20 0.56 -1.08
CA ASN A 108 7.13 0.16 -0.18
C ASN A 108 6.77 -1.32 -0.37
N ARG A 109 5.88 -1.83 0.48
CA ARG A 109 5.48 -3.25 0.46
C ARG A 109 4.71 -3.69 -0.78
N PHE A 110 4.27 -2.75 -1.63
CA PHE A 110 3.70 -3.04 -2.95
C PHE A 110 4.75 -3.18 -4.05
N GLY A 111 6.04 -2.97 -3.73
CA GLY A 111 7.16 -3.15 -4.65
C GLY A 111 7.50 -1.90 -5.46
N TYR A 112 6.93 -0.74 -5.11
CA TYR A 112 7.12 0.52 -5.82
C TYR A 112 7.78 1.57 -4.95
N ALA A 113 8.34 2.59 -5.60
CA ALA A 113 9.14 3.60 -4.92
C ALA A 113 8.33 4.43 -3.91
N THR A 114 8.99 4.72 -2.80
CA THR A 114 8.65 5.77 -1.84
C THR A 114 9.71 6.85 -1.92
N ASN A 115 9.29 8.08 -2.22
CA ASN A 115 10.20 9.20 -2.42
C ASN A 115 9.95 10.30 -1.38
N VAL A 116 11.03 10.90 -0.89
CA VAL A 116 11.00 12.09 -0.03
C VAL A 116 11.48 13.29 -0.84
N ASP A 117 10.65 14.32 -0.90
CA ASP A 117 10.89 15.54 -1.67
C ASP A 117 10.58 16.79 -0.81
N VAL A 118 11.31 17.87 -1.05
CA VAL A 118 11.15 19.15 -0.32
C VAL A 118 10.21 20.07 -1.09
N ALA A 119 9.27 20.68 -0.37
CA ALA A 119 8.39 21.72 -0.91
C ALA A 119 9.07 23.09 -0.79
N THR A 120 9.50 23.65 -1.92
CA THR A 120 10.41 24.81 -1.91
C THR A 120 9.73 26.13 -1.61
N ALA A 121 8.44 26.27 -1.91
CA ALA A 121 7.67 27.51 -1.75
C ALA A 121 6.46 27.36 -0.81
N PHE A 122 6.52 26.45 0.15
CA PHE A 122 5.34 25.96 0.86
C PHE A 122 4.56 27.02 1.64
N THR A 123 5.19 27.73 2.59
CA THR A 123 4.49 28.76 3.40
C THR A 123 4.54 30.16 2.79
N GLY A 124 5.24 30.36 1.67
CA GLY A 124 5.46 31.66 1.03
C GLY A 124 6.38 32.64 1.80
N ALA A 125 6.52 32.48 3.11
CA ALA A 125 7.36 33.33 3.97
C ALA A 125 8.81 32.82 4.10
N ALA A 126 9.03 31.51 3.97
CA ALA A 126 10.35 30.89 4.02
C ALA A 126 10.41 29.71 3.05
N THR A 127 11.59 29.50 2.46
CA THR A 127 11.82 28.43 1.49
C THR A 127 12.06 27.10 2.21
N ASN A 128 11.70 26.00 1.54
CA ASN A 128 11.97 24.63 2.00
C ASN A 128 11.36 24.31 3.37
N THR A 129 10.25 24.95 3.73
CA THR A 129 9.58 24.78 5.02
C THR A 129 8.67 23.58 5.10
N GLY A 130 8.39 22.92 3.97
CA GLY A 130 7.62 21.69 3.91
C GLY A 130 8.37 20.57 3.20
N TYR A 131 7.91 19.35 3.39
CA TYR A 131 8.32 18.18 2.63
C TYR A 131 7.13 17.26 2.39
N ALA A 132 7.27 16.38 1.41
CA ALA A 132 6.31 15.34 1.10
C ALA A 132 7.01 13.98 1.01
N VAL A 133 6.34 12.95 1.52
CA VAL A 133 6.67 11.55 1.30
C VAL A 133 5.63 10.95 0.38
N THR A 134 6.03 10.53 -0.81
CA THR A 134 5.14 9.97 -1.83
C THR A 134 5.30 8.46 -1.89
N PHE A 135 4.19 7.72 -1.94
CA PHE A 135 4.13 6.28 -2.08
C PHE A 135 3.47 5.96 -3.41
N ALA A 136 4.22 5.39 -4.36
CA ALA A 136 3.70 4.99 -5.66
C ALA A 136 3.10 3.58 -5.63
N GLY A 137 2.26 3.28 -6.64
CA GLY A 137 1.73 1.96 -6.92
C GLY A 137 0.82 1.39 -5.82
N ILE A 138 0.18 2.26 -5.04
CA ILE A 138 -0.78 1.84 -4.03
C ILE A 138 -2.05 1.38 -4.75
N PRO A 139 -2.54 0.15 -4.55
CA PRO A 139 -3.79 -0.30 -5.15
C PRO A 139 -4.95 0.60 -4.71
N ALA A 140 -5.81 0.99 -5.65
CA ALA A 140 -6.97 1.85 -5.34
C ALA A 140 -7.85 1.26 -4.22
N SER A 141 -7.99 -0.06 -4.17
CA SER A 141 -8.73 -0.79 -3.13
C SER A 141 -8.17 -0.64 -1.71
N SER A 142 -6.88 -0.31 -1.57
CA SER A 142 -6.20 -0.17 -0.28
C SER A 142 -5.92 1.30 0.07
N CYS A 143 -6.22 2.22 -0.85
CA CYS A 143 -5.93 3.63 -0.69
C CYS A 143 -6.67 4.24 0.51
N ALA A 144 -7.97 3.99 0.62
CA ALA A 144 -8.80 4.58 1.68
C ALA A 144 -8.32 4.15 3.09
N ASP A 145 -7.93 2.89 3.25
CA ASP A 145 -7.41 2.36 4.51
C ASP A 145 -6.08 3.00 4.90
N ILE A 146 -5.14 3.09 3.94
CA ILE A 146 -3.82 3.70 4.17
C ILE A 146 -3.97 5.18 4.48
N VAL A 147 -4.79 5.88 3.72
CA VAL A 147 -5.04 7.32 3.86
C VAL A 147 -5.69 7.62 5.21
N THR A 148 -6.73 6.88 5.61
CA THR A 148 -7.41 7.03 6.91
C THR A 148 -6.45 6.76 8.08
N SER A 149 -5.62 5.73 7.94
CA SER A 149 -4.64 5.38 8.98
C SER A 149 -3.54 6.43 9.09
N ALA A 150 -2.98 6.89 7.96
CA ALA A 150 -1.97 7.95 7.93
C ALA A 150 -2.53 9.27 8.49
N ALA A 151 -3.77 9.58 8.18
CA ALA A 151 -4.48 10.74 8.67
C ALA A 151 -4.57 10.82 10.21
N ALA A 152 -4.65 9.67 10.89
CA ALA A 152 -4.62 9.56 12.35
C ALA A 152 -3.22 9.79 12.96
N THR A 153 -2.17 9.90 12.13
CA THR A 153 -0.77 9.86 12.58
C THR A 153 -0.07 11.21 12.50
N GLY A 154 -0.59 12.27 13.14
CA GLY A 154 0.09 13.57 13.28
C GLY A 154 0.44 14.33 11.98
N ILE A 155 0.26 13.71 10.81
CA ILE A 155 0.54 14.25 9.48
C ILE A 155 -0.36 15.45 9.22
N ARG A 156 0.20 16.51 8.67
CA ARG A 156 -0.48 17.80 8.52
C ARG A 156 -1.22 17.93 7.19
N GLY A 157 -0.79 17.23 6.14
CA GLY A 157 -1.49 17.19 4.86
C GLY A 157 -1.39 15.84 4.15
N ILE A 158 -2.41 15.51 3.36
CA ILE A 158 -2.43 14.27 2.55
C ILE A 158 -2.92 14.63 1.15
N LEU A 159 -2.20 14.13 0.15
CA LEU A 159 -2.46 14.24 -1.27
C LEU A 159 -2.68 12.83 -1.83
N VAL A 160 -3.64 12.66 -2.72
CA VAL A 160 -3.84 11.39 -3.43
C VAL A 160 -4.06 11.70 -4.90
N GLN A 161 -3.36 11.00 -5.78
CA GLN A 161 -3.48 11.20 -7.22
C GLN A 161 -3.50 9.87 -7.95
N PRO A 162 -4.44 9.65 -8.88
CA PRO A 162 -4.47 8.43 -9.69
C PRO A 162 -3.24 8.31 -10.58
N GLU A 163 -2.73 7.09 -10.74
CA GLU A 163 -1.60 6.81 -11.61
C GLU A 163 -2.05 6.49 -13.03
N THR A 164 -1.44 7.18 -14.00
CA THR A 164 -1.63 6.86 -15.43
C THR A 164 -0.88 5.59 -15.82
N THR A 165 0.23 5.29 -15.14
CA THR A 165 1.03 4.08 -15.29
C THR A 165 1.34 3.52 -13.91
N VAL A 166 1.03 2.24 -13.72
CA VAL A 166 1.21 1.55 -12.43
C VAL A 166 2.63 1.72 -11.90
N GLY A 167 2.76 2.16 -10.66
CA GLY A 167 4.05 2.31 -9.99
C GLY A 167 4.85 3.54 -10.41
N THR A 168 4.32 4.33 -11.35
CA THR A 168 4.90 5.60 -11.74
C THR A 168 4.21 6.70 -10.95
N ARG A 169 4.97 7.31 -10.03
CA ARG A 169 4.43 8.36 -9.16
C ARG A 169 3.82 9.49 -10.01
N SER A 170 2.60 9.87 -9.67
CA SER A 170 1.89 10.96 -10.34
C SER A 170 2.09 12.31 -9.64
N ILE A 171 2.39 12.25 -8.34
CA ILE A 171 2.88 13.39 -7.55
C ILE A 171 4.40 13.49 -7.77
N THR A 172 4.83 14.42 -8.61
CA THR A 172 6.24 14.57 -9.01
C THR A 172 7.01 15.53 -8.09
N THR A 173 8.34 15.42 -8.05
CA THR A 173 9.20 16.39 -7.34
C THR A 173 8.94 17.82 -7.79
N ALA A 174 8.69 18.05 -9.10
CA ALA A 174 8.35 19.37 -9.61
C ALA A 174 7.03 19.90 -9.04
N GLY A 175 6.00 19.03 -8.96
CA GLY A 175 4.74 19.37 -8.32
C GLY A 175 4.87 19.64 -6.82
N ILE A 176 5.68 18.86 -6.11
CA ILE A 176 5.99 19.12 -4.69
C ILE A 176 6.75 20.45 -4.54
N GLY A 177 7.67 20.77 -5.44
CA GLY A 177 8.44 22.01 -5.42
C GLY A 177 7.59 23.27 -5.46
N THR A 178 6.50 23.25 -6.24
CA THR A 178 5.54 24.36 -6.41
C THR A 178 4.36 24.30 -5.44
N MET A 179 4.27 23.27 -4.60
CA MET A 179 3.20 23.10 -3.63
C MET A 179 3.20 24.23 -2.60
N THR A 180 2.01 24.78 -2.32
CA THR A 180 1.82 25.83 -1.31
C THR A 180 0.81 25.41 -0.24
N LEU A 181 0.95 25.95 0.97
CA LEU A 181 0.00 25.76 2.06
C LEU A 181 -1.37 26.30 1.68
N ALA A 182 -1.42 27.43 0.99
CA ALA A 182 -2.67 28.00 0.48
C ALA A 182 -3.37 27.04 -0.48
N ALA A 183 -2.65 26.37 -1.38
CA ALA A 183 -3.22 25.38 -2.28
C ALA A 183 -3.76 24.14 -1.55
N ILE A 184 -3.09 23.70 -0.47
CA ILE A 184 -3.57 22.61 0.39
C ILE A 184 -4.80 23.03 1.21
N GLN A 185 -4.85 24.28 1.68
CA GLN A 185 -5.95 24.81 2.50
C GLN A 185 -7.17 25.25 1.69
N ALA A 186 -6.99 25.60 0.42
CA ALA A 186 -8.07 26.02 -0.47
C ALA A 186 -8.94 24.85 -0.96
N VAL A 187 -8.63 23.62 -0.53
CA VAL A 187 -9.37 22.42 -0.90
C VAL A 187 -10.69 22.40 -0.12
N PRO A 188 -11.85 22.44 -0.79
CA PRO A 188 -13.15 22.36 -0.13
C PRO A 188 -13.37 21.00 0.54
N PRO A 189 -14.30 20.92 1.50
CA PRO A 189 -14.88 19.66 1.94
C PRO A 189 -15.42 18.85 0.73
N GLY A 190 -15.10 17.56 0.62
CA GLY A 190 -15.29 16.71 -0.56
C GLY A 190 -14.11 16.68 -1.54
N GLY A 191 -13.03 17.41 -1.26
CA GLY A 191 -11.86 17.51 -2.13
C GLY A 191 -12.03 18.54 -3.26
N ALA A 192 -10.92 18.99 -3.83
CA ALA A 192 -10.89 19.81 -5.04
C ALA A 192 -10.17 19.05 -6.15
N THR A 193 -10.63 19.25 -7.39
CA THR A 193 -9.75 19.13 -8.55
C THR A 193 -8.70 20.24 -8.41
N ALA A 194 -7.46 19.90 -8.07
CA ALA A 194 -6.37 20.85 -8.16
C ALA A 194 -6.25 21.32 -9.61
N GLY A 195 -6.78 22.51 -9.89
CA GLY A 195 -6.51 23.24 -11.13
C GLY A 195 -5.01 23.37 -11.31
N GLY A 196 -4.57 23.14 -12.55
CA GLY A 196 -3.18 22.90 -12.93
C GLY A 196 -2.16 23.81 -12.23
N THR A 197 -1.27 23.18 -11.46
CA THR A 197 0.12 23.59 -11.15
C THR A 197 0.78 22.60 -10.18
N THR A 198 -0.01 21.74 -9.52
CA THR A 198 0.43 20.62 -8.65
C THR A 198 0.02 19.23 -9.19
N GLY A 199 -0.35 19.13 -10.47
CA GLY A 199 -0.77 17.86 -11.08
C GLY A 199 -1.90 17.18 -10.32
N GLY A 200 -3.15 17.62 -10.45
CA GLY A 200 -4.34 16.77 -10.32
C GLY A 200 -4.58 15.91 -9.06
N GLY A 201 -3.89 16.10 -7.93
CA GLY A 201 -4.14 15.34 -6.70
C GLY A 201 -5.35 15.85 -5.91
N ALA A 202 -6.21 14.94 -5.45
CA ALA A 202 -7.20 15.22 -4.41
C ALA A 202 -6.48 15.40 -3.08
N VAL A 203 -6.61 16.57 -2.46
CA VAL A 203 -6.12 16.80 -1.10
C VAL A 203 -7.15 16.25 -0.14
N VAL A 204 -6.72 15.31 0.70
CA VAL A 204 -7.58 14.60 1.64
C VAL A 204 -7.52 15.21 3.05
N LYS A 205 -6.41 15.90 3.36
CA LYS A 205 -6.25 16.66 4.60
C LYS A 205 -5.59 17.99 4.25
N GLY A 206 -6.35 19.06 4.35
CA GLY A 206 -5.85 20.42 4.48
C GLY A 206 -5.98 20.87 5.93
N ASN A 207 -5.16 21.83 6.37
CA ASN A 207 -5.27 22.45 7.69
C ASN A 207 -6.56 23.30 7.79
N LEU A 208 -7.72 22.63 7.79
CA LEU A 208 -8.98 23.17 8.26
C LEU A 208 -8.76 23.56 9.72
N ALA A 209 -9.34 24.68 10.16
CA ALA A 209 -9.14 25.25 11.51
C ALA A 209 -9.44 24.28 12.67
N ASN A 210 -9.96 23.10 12.38
CA ASN A 210 -10.46 22.11 13.33
C ASN A 210 -9.69 20.77 13.28
N GLY A 211 -8.66 20.62 12.43
CA GLY A 211 -7.86 19.38 12.34
C GLY A 211 -8.59 18.13 11.83
N ASN A 212 -9.85 18.25 11.41
CA ASN A 212 -10.68 17.13 10.98
C ASN A 212 -10.30 16.63 9.58
N LEU A 213 -10.36 15.30 9.43
CA LEU A 213 -10.18 14.59 8.18
C LEU A 213 -11.43 14.74 7.33
N ASP A 214 -11.25 15.09 6.07
CA ASP A 214 -12.34 15.10 5.12
C ASP A 214 -12.52 13.71 4.53
N ILE A 215 -13.20 12.85 5.31
CA ILE A 215 -13.49 11.46 4.94
C ILE A 215 -14.34 11.42 3.65
N ALA A 216 -15.17 12.44 3.40
CA ALA A 216 -15.96 12.53 2.17
C ALA A 216 -15.07 12.71 0.93
N ALA A 217 -13.99 13.50 1.04
CA ALA A 217 -12.97 13.61 -0.01
C ALA A 217 -12.21 12.30 -0.26
N MET A 218 -12.00 11.46 0.78
CA MET A 218 -11.33 10.16 0.65
C MET A 218 -12.16 9.15 -0.15
N THR A 219 -13.48 9.16 0.08
CA THR A 219 -14.44 8.26 -0.56
C THR A 219 -14.94 8.77 -1.90
N ASP A 220 -14.61 10.00 -2.28
CA ASP A 220 -14.95 10.53 -3.59
C ASP A 220 -14.19 9.72 -4.68
N PRO A 221 -14.84 9.40 -5.82
CA PRO A 221 -14.21 8.73 -6.96
C PRO A 221 -12.96 9.43 -7.52
N ARG A 222 -12.58 10.61 -7.00
CA ARG A 222 -11.42 11.40 -7.42
C ARG A 222 -10.18 11.22 -6.53
N ALA A 223 -10.29 10.77 -5.29
CA ALA A 223 -9.13 10.56 -4.40
C ALA A 223 -8.59 9.13 -4.50
N CYS A 224 -9.31 8.17 -3.93
CA CYS A 224 -8.97 6.75 -3.99
C CYS A 224 -9.73 6.00 -5.10
N GLY A 225 -10.23 6.75 -6.10
CA GLY A 225 -11.21 6.35 -7.11
C GLY A 225 -10.98 5.05 -7.88
N THR A 226 -12.00 4.63 -8.62
CA THR A 226 -12.03 3.37 -9.38
C THR A 226 -11.51 3.46 -10.82
N GLY A 227 -11.17 4.67 -11.30
CA GLY A 227 -10.76 4.91 -12.69
C GLY A 227 -9.32 4.47 -13.03
N SER A 228 -8.50 4.20 -12.01
CA SER A 228 -7.12 3.73 -12.17
C SER A 228 -6.84 2.59 -11.21
N SER A 229 -6.02 1.62 -11.62
CA SER A 229 -5.71 0.44 -10.79
C SER A 229 -4.83 0.79 -9.58
N THR A 230 -4.07 1.88 -9.68
CA THR A 230 -3.19 2.38 -8.63
C THR A 230 -3.25 3.89 -8.49
N VAL A 231 -2.81 4.36 -7.31
CA VAL A 231 -2.70 5.76 -6.94
C VAL A 231 -1.34 6.04 -6.30
N THR A 232 -0.91 7.29 -6.36
CA THR A 232 0.18 7.83 -5.57
C THR A 232 -0.39 8.56 -4.36
N ILE A 233 0.06 8.22 -3.15
CA ILE A 233 -0.30 8.91 -1.91
C ILE A 233 0.88 9.78 -1.47
N GLY A 234 0.67 11.08 -1.30
CA GLY A 234 1.65 12.04 -0.77
C GLY A 234 1.29 12.47 0.65
N LEU A 235 2.16 12.20 1.62
CA LEU A 235 2.02 12.65 3.00
C LEU A 235 2.87 13.90 3.19
N VAL A 236 2.28 14.98 3.66
CA VAL A 236 2.90 16.31 3.72
C VAL A 236 3.03 16.77 5.16
N ASN A 237 4.21 17.28 5.51
CA ASN A 237 4.46 17.95 6.78
C ASN A 237 5.28 19.22 6.55
N TRP A 238 5.24 20.14 7.52
CA TRP A 238 5.93 21.42 7.43
C TRP A 238 6.18 22.02 8.81
N LYS A 239 7.09 22.99 8.87
CA LYS A 239 7.34 23.83 10.04
C LYS A 239 6.35 24.98 10.12
#